data_AF-A0A378RKI4-F1
#
_entry.id   AF-A0A378RKI4-F1
#
_cell.length_a   1.000
_cell.length_b   1.000
_cell.length_c   1.000
_cell.angle_alpha   90.00
_cell.angle_beta   90.00
_cell.angle_gamma   90.00
#
_symmetry.space_group_name_H-M   'P 1'
#
loop_
_entity.id
_entity.type
_entity.pdbx_description
1 polymer ?
#
loop_
_entity_poly.entity_id
_entity_poly.type
_entity_poly.pdbx_seq_one_letter_code
_entity_poly.pdbx_strand_id
1 'polypeptide(L)'
;MQKIIGILLCLHSFCMGAQTDKKVKYYEIHQPFARVDTLKYRELPKGVKQMGRHSAGLFVDFKTSAKQISAKWCVQPSTVYAYLSEVNRRGLDLYAKVGTTYQYVRSGFPDAKSDCSEAIIIDQLTGEDREYRLYFPVYSELVNLQLGVEEEATFKAIQPTYDKRILIYGSSIAQGASASRPGMAYPAQLERKYGYEFLNYGFGGSAKMEETVATLLADIPKVDLFIMDCVPNSSVEEIKQRTAAFVALYRKKNPDVPIVMIPSVIREVGYFNTIIGQRVMAQNQQFKKEYEALIQQGVQNLHYVDVEYLLGTDHEGTSDGVHPTDLGFARWIEAVQPHIEVLFQRYF
;
A
#
# COMPACT_ATOMS: atom_id res chain seq x y z
N MET A 1 3.79 -44.40 -44.30
CA MET A 1 2.59 -44.40 -43.44
C MET A 1 3.00 -43.97 -42.03
N GLN A 2 2.47 -42.83 -41.61
CA GLN A 2 2.70 -42.18 -40.31
C GLN A 2 2.32 -43.08 -39.13
N LYS A 3 3.08 -42.99 -38.03
CA LYS A 3 2.51 -42.97 -36.67
C LYS A 3 3.29 -41.97 -35.81
N ILE A 4 2.75 -40.75 -35.77
CA ILE A 4 2.93 -39.77 -34.71
C ILE A 4 2.05 -40.21 -33.54
N ILE A 5 2.64 -40.48 -32.37
CA ILE A 5 2.00 -40.43 -31.04
C ILE A 5 3.19 -40.10 -30.11
N GLY A 6 3.37 -38.91 -29.54
CA GLY A 6 2.39 -38.04 -28.91
C GLY A 6 2.93 -37.80 -27.50
N ILE A 7 3.86 -36.84 -27.37
CA ILE A 7 4.32 -36.32 -26.08
C ILE A 7 3.10 -35.67 -25.43
N LEU A 8 2.45 -36.38 -24.52
CA LEU A 8 1.36 -35.81 -23.73
C LEU A 8 1.98 -35.10 -22.53
N LEU A 9 2.00 -33.77 -22.62
CA LEU A 9 2.15 -32.88 -21.48
C LEU A 9 1.15 -33.28 -20.39
N CYS A 10 1.66 -33.62 -19.21
CA CYS A 10 0.89 -33.59 -17.96
C CYS A 10 1.54 -32.57 -17.01
N LEU A 11 1.49 -31.30 -17.40
CA LEU A 11 1.68 -30.16 -16.50
C LEU A 11 0.33 -29.80 -15.90
N HIS A 12 -0.19 -30.67 -15.01
CA HIS A 12 -1.41 -30.44 -14.22
C HIS A 12 -1.22 -30.92 -12.77
N SER A 13 -0.04 -30.69 -12.20
CA SER A 13 0.16 -30.74 -10.74
C SER A 13 0.42 -29.34 -10.21
N PHE A 14 -0.63 -28.52 -10.16
CA PHE A 14 -0.66 -27.36 -9.27
C PHE A 14 -1.66 -27.67 -8.15
N CYS A 15 -1.11 -27.90 -6.96
CA CYS A 15 -1.82 -27.94 -5.67
C CYS A 15 -2.99 -28.94 -5.56
N MET A 16 -2.72 -30.24 -5.66
CA MET A 16 -3.31 -31.16 -4.67
C MET A 16 -2.29 -31.26 -3.55
N GLY A 17 -2.61 -30.67 -2.39
CA GLY A 17 -1.71 -30.64 -1.25
C GLY A 17 -1.23 -32.05 -0.93
N ALA A 18 0.09 -32.23 -0.89
CA ALA A 18 0.62 -33.30 -0.07
C ALA A 18 0.21 -32.94 1.36
N GLN A 19 -0.89 -33.52 1.84
CA GLN A 19 -1.26 -33.49 3.24
C GLN A 19 -0.10 -34.15 3.96
N THR A 20 0.83 -33.35 4.46
CA THR A 20 1.78 -33.83 5.45
C THR A 20 0.92 -34.24 6.64
N ASP A 21 1.00 -35.49 7.09
CA ASP A 21 0.31 -36.04 8.28
C ASP A 21 0.65 -35.32 9.61
N LYS A 22 1.27 -34.14 9.52
CA LYS A 22 1.68 -33.31 10.65
C LYS A 22 0.51 -32.45 11.11
N LYS A 23 0.27 -32.46 12.42
CA LYS A 23 -0.71 -31.59 13.06
C LYS A 23 -0.25 -30.14 12.95
N VAL A 24 -1.15 -29.27 12.50
CA VAL A 24 -0.93 -27.83 12.38
C VAL A 24 -1.59 -27.12 13.54
N LYS A 25 -0.85 -26.23 14.21
CA LYS A 25 -1.34 -25.32 15.24
C LYS A 25 -1.51 -23.93 14.65
N TYR A 26 -2.67 -23.33 14.87
CA TYR A 26 -3.02 -21.99 14.42
C TYR A 26 -2.85 -20.95 15.55
N TYR A 27 -2.22 -19.83 15.23
CA TYR A 27 -1.99 -18.68 16.11
C TYR A 27 -2.80 -17.49 15.61
N GLU A 28 -3.70 -16.96 16.44
CA GLU A 28 -4.49 -15.77 16.13
C GLU A 28 -3.61 -14.51 16.16
N ILE A 29 -3.82 -13.62 15.19
CA ILE A 29 -3.15 -12.33 15.10
C ILE A 29 -4.07 -11.26 15.69
N HIS A 30 -3.66 -10.68 16.83
CA HIS A 30 -4.51 -9.79 17.63
C HIS A 30 -4.32 -8.28 17.35
N GLN A 31 -3.50 -7.91 16.37
CA GLN A 31 -3.28 -6.48 16.06
C GLN A 31 -4.49 -5.86 15.33
N PRO A 32 -4.66 -4.52 15.40
CA PRO A 32 -5.67 -3.85 14.59
C PRO A 32 -5.46 -4.06 13.09
N PHE A 33 -6.55 -4.30 12.36
CA PHE A 33 -6.55 -4.45 10.90
C PHE A 33 -7.04 -3.19 10.16
N ALA A 34 -7.54 -2.19 10.88
CA ALA A 34 -7.95 -0.90 10.33
C ALA A 34 -6.86 0.16 10.52
N ARG A 35 -6.72 1.05 9.54
CA ARG A 35 -5.80 2.20 9.58
C ARG A 35 -6.35 3.39 10.36
N VAL A 36 -7.68 3.48 10.47
CA VAL A 36 -8.39 4.60 11.07
C VAL A 36 -9.37 4.11 12.11
N ASP A 37 -9.31 4.69 13.31
CA ASP A 37 -10.36 4.58 14.30
C ASP A 37 -11.55 5.46 13.91
N THR A 38 -12.49 4.87 13.17
CA THR A 38 -13.70 5.58 12.68
C THR A 38 -14.69 5.93 13.79
N LEU A 39 -14.52 5.36 15.00
CA LEU A 39 -15.36 5.69 16.16
C LEU A 39 -14.84 6.94 16.88
N LYS A 40 -13.53 7.16 16.88
CA LYS A 40 -12.88 8.40 17.32
C LYS A 40 -13.12 9.55 16.33
N TYR A 41 -12.93 9.31 15.03
CA TYR A 41 -13.03 10.34 13.99
C TYR A 41 -14.38 10.25 13.24
N ARG A 42 -15.48 10.55 13.95
CA ARG A 42 -16.86 10.33 13.47
C ARG A 42 -17.24 11.20 12.26
N GLU A 43 -16.73 12.43 12.23
CA GLU A 43 -17.01 13.46 11.21
C GLU A 43 -16.20 13.27 9.92
N LEU A 44 -15.43 12.18 9.79
CA LEU A 44 -14.76 11.86 8.54
C LEU A 44 -15.79 11.60 7.42
N PRO A 45 -15.48 12.01 6.17
CA PRO A 45 -16.30 11.67 5.02
C PRO A 45 -16.52 10.16 4.92
N LYS A 46 -17.69 9.74 4.43
CA LYS A 46 -18.05 8.31 4.32
C LYS A 46 -16.99 7.49 3.57
N GLY A 47 -16.48 8.01 2.46
CA GLY A 47 -15.44 7.33 1.66
C GLY A 47 -14.13 7.16 2.42
N VAL A 48 -13.70 8.16 3.19
CA VAL A 48 -12.51 8.07 4.06
C VAL A 48 -12.72 7.03 5.16
N LYS A 49 -13.88 7.01 5.83
CA LYS A 49 -14.20 5.98 6.84
C LYS A 49 -14.20 4.58 6.24
N GLN A 50 -14.78 4.40 5.06
CA GLN A 50 -14.83 3.12 4.39
C GLN A 50 -13.41 2.63 4.06
N MET A 51 -12.61 3.45 3.36
CA MET A 51 -11.25 3.08 2.98
C MET A 51 -10.31 2.96 4.19
N GLY A 52 -10.52 3.74 5.24
CA GLY A 52 -9.73 3.70 6.48
C GLY A 52 -9.86 2.40 7.27
N ARG A 53 -10.92 1.60 7.02
CA ARG A 53 -11.05 0.25 7.57
C ARG A 53 -10.29 -0.81 6.78
N HIS A 54 -9.85 -0.50 5.56
CA HIS A 54 -9.03 -1.43 4.78
C HIS A 54 -7.60 -1.49 5.35
N SER A 55 -6.99 -2.67 5.26
CA SER A 55 -5.68 -2.98 5.85
C SER A 55 -4.48 -2.63 4.96
N ALA A 56 -4.62 -1.67 4.04
CA ALA A 56 -3.56 -1.29 3.09
C ALA A 56 -2.25 -0.91 3.80
N GLY A 57 -1.15 -1.59 3.43
CA GLY A 57 0.17 -1.34 4.02
C GLY A 57 0.37 -1.92 5.43
N LEU A 58 -0.66 -2.50 6.05
CA LEU A 58 -0.52 -3.22 7.31
C LEU A 58 0.02 -4.64 7.06
N PHE A 59 0.75 -5.17 8.04
CA PHE A 59 1.35 -6.50 8.00
C PHE A 59 1.56 -7.03 9.41
N VAL A 60 1.86 -8.32 9.53
CA VAL A 60 2.40 -8.94 10.74
C VAL A 60 3.80 -9.48 10.46
N ASP A 61 4.75 -9.19 11.35
CA ASP A 61 6.04 -9.86 11.36
C ASP A 61 5.99 -11.03 12.35
N PHE A 62 6.64 -12.14 12.02
CA PHE A 62 6.73 -13.30 12.89
C PHE A 62 7.99 -14.11 12.61
N LYS A 63 8.44 -14.89 13.59
CA LYS A 63 9.56 -15.82 13.46
C LYS A 63 9.11 -17.25 13.71
N THR A 64 9.55 -18.18 12.86
CA THR A 64 9.19 -19.58 12.98
C THR A 64 10.25 -20.50 12.36
N SER A 65 10.41 -21.69 12.95
CA SER A 65 11.18 -22.81 12.42
C SER A 65 10.34 -23.79 11.59
N ALA A 66 9.14 -23.38 11.18
CA ALA A 66 8.18 -24.21 10.45
C ALA A 66 8.72 -24.66 9.10
N LYS A 67 8.34 -25.88 8.68
CA LYS A 67 8.57 -26.34 7.30
C LYS A 67 7.38 -26.00 6.40
N GLN A 68 6.27 -25.59 6.99
CA GLN A 68 5.07 -25.13 6.29
C GLN A 68 4.44 -23.93 7.00
N ILE A 69 3.98 -22.95 6.22
CA ILE A 69 3.19 -21.82 6.72
C ILE A 69 1.83 -21.85 6.01
N SER A 70 0.76 -21.97 6.79
CA SER A 70 -0.63 -21.80 6.33
C SER A 70 -1.25 -20.55 6.94
N ALA A 71 -2.37 -20.11 6.38
CA ALA A 71 -3.17 -19.02 6.93
C ALA A 71 -4.66 -19.31 6.82
N LYS A 72 -5.41 -18.85 7.81
CA LYS A 72 -6.87 -18.69 7.77
C LYS A 72 -7.20 -17.22 7.91
N TRP A 73 -8.02 -16.67 7.06
CA TRP A 73 -8.42 -15.26 7.17
C TRP A 73 -9.78 -15.01 6.56
N CYS A 74 -10.48 -14.01 7.08
CA CYS A 74 -11.74 -13.53 6.53
C CYS A 74 -11.66 -12.03 6.26
N VAL A 75 -12.27 -11.58 5.17
CA VAL A 75 -12.46 -10.16 4.87
C VAL A 75 -13.94 -9.80 4.91
N GLN A 76 -14.26 -8.53 5.14
CA GLN A 76 -15.61 -8.04 4.88
C GLN A 76 -15.88 -8.02 3.36
N PRO A 77 -17.09 -8.38 2.92
CA PRO A 77 -17.51 -8.20 1.53
C PRO A 77 -17.27 -6.75 1.07
N SER A 78 -16.57 -6.60 -0.05
CA SER A 78 -16.17 -5.30 -0.59
C SER A 78 -16.49 -5.21 -2.07
N THR A 79 -16.55 -3.97 -2.60
CA THR A 79 -16.77 -3.73 -4.02
C THR A 79 -15.66 -4.39 -4.85
N VAL A 80 -16.05 -5.13 -5.88
CA VAL A 80 -15.12 -5.72 -6.84
C VAL A 80 -14.82 -4.68 -7.92
N TYR A 81 -13.53 -4.39 -8.11
CA TYR A 81 -13.05 -3.51 -9.17
C TYR A 81 -12.25 -4.34 -10.17
N ALA A 82 -12.67 -4.35 -11.44
CA ALA A 82 -12.06 -5.18 -12.47
C ALA A 82 -10.57 -4.89 -12.73
N TYR A 83 -10.12 -3.68 -12.39
CA TYR A 83 -8.72 -3.31 -12.50
C TYR A 83 -7.86 -3.83 -11.35
N LEU A 84 -8.43 -4.34 -10.25
CA LEU A 84 -7.69 -4.89 -9.11
C LEU A 84 -7.62 -6.42 -9.18
N SER A 85 -6.46 -6.99 -8.83
CA SER A 85 -6.37 -8.44 -8.63
C SER A 85 -7.08 -8.87 -7.35
N GLU A 86 -7.58 -10.10 -7.33
CA GLU A 86 -8.17 -10.67 -6.11
C GLU A 86 -7.14 -10.83 -4.98
N VAL A 87 -5.87 -11.03 -5.31
CA VAL A 87 -4.79 -11.06 -4.32
C VAL A 87 -4.58 -9.69 -3.68
N ASN A 88 -4.60 -8.60 -4.45
CA ASN A 88 -4.55 -7.24 -3.91
C ASN A 88 -5.75 -6.96 -2.99
N ARG A 89 -6.95 -7.33 -3.44
CA ARG A 89 -8.19 -7.00 -2.75
C ARG A 89 -8.41 -7.83 -1.50
N ARG A 90 -8.17 -9.14 -1.54
CA ARG A 90 -8.53 -10.11 -0.47
C ARG A 90 -7.41 -11.06 -0.06
N GLY A 91 -6.29 -11.07 -0.78
CA GLY A 91 -5.17 -11.98 -0.52
C GLY A 91 -4.16 -11.43 0.49
N LEU A 92 -3.18 -12.27 0.78
CA LEU A 92 -2.04 -11.97 1.63
C LEU A 92 -0.75 -12.02 0.80
N ASP A 93 0.34 -11.45 1.31
CA ASP A 93 1.63 -11.42 0.60
C ASP A 93 2.80 -11.71 1.55
N LEU A 94 3.37 -12.91 1.47
CA LEU A 94 4.41 -13.39 2.38
C LEU A 94 5.81 -13.07 1.85
N TYR A 95 6.64 -12.51 2.72
CA TYR A 95 8.05 -12.28 2.53
C TYR A 95 8.86 -12.97 3.62
N ALA A 96 10.08 -13.37 3.31
CA ALA A 96 11.05 -13.93 4.22
C ALA A 96 12.26 -13.01 4.32
N LYS A 97 12.78 -12.81 5.53
CA LYS A 97 13.99 -12.03 5.75
C LYS A 97 15.21 -12.84 5.33
N VAL A 98 15.97 -12.31 4.38
CA VAL A 98 17.23 -12.86 3.86
C VAL A 98 18.29 -11.78 3.99
N GLY A 99 19.23 -11.99 4.91
CA GLY A 99 20.16 -10.93 5.33
C GLY A 99 19.41 -9.75 5.94
N THR A 100 19.60 -8.56 5.36
CA THR A 100 18.94 -7.31 5.78
C THR A 100 17.67 -7.00 4.97
N THR A 101 17.29 -7.85 4.02
CA THR A 101 16.19 -7.57 3.08
C THR A 101 15.05 -8.56 3.22
N TYR A 102 13.85 -8.15 2.84
CA TYR A 102 12.69 -9.04 2.73
C TYR A 102 12.54 -9.49 1.29
N GLN A 103 12.67 -10.79 1.05
CA GLN A 103 12.49 -11.43 -0.23
C GLN A 103 11.08 -12.01 -0.33
N TYR A 104 10.42 -11.79 -1.48
CA TYR A 104 9.09 -12.36 -1.74
C TYR A 104 9.13 -13.90 -1.69
N VAL A 105 8.16 -14.50 -1.02
CA VAL A 105 7.98 -15.95 -0.92
C VAL A 105 6.80 -16.37 -1.81
N ARG A 106 5.58 -15.99 -1.40
CA ARG A 106 4.35 -16.34 -2.12
C ARG A 106 3.18 -15.52 -1.61
N SER A 107 2.22 -15.24 -2.47
CA SER A 107 0.91 -14.75 -2.06
C SER A 107 0.07 -15.84 -1.38
N GLY A 108 -0.71 -15.43 -0.39
CA GLY A 108 -1.88 -16.19 0.08
C GLY A 108 -3.05 -15.91 -0.85
N PHE A 109 -3.38 -16.88 -1.71
CA PHE A 109 -4.47 -16.74 -2.67
C PHE A 109 -5.82 -16.87 -1.96
N PRO A 110 -6.72 -15.89 -2.10
CA PRO A 110 -8.05 -15.97 -1.49
C PRO A 110 -8.93 -17.00 -2.21
N ASP A 111 -9.87 -17.56 -1.47
CA ASP A 111 -10.89 -18.44 -2.04
C ASP A 111 -11.74 -17.67 -3.07
N ALA A 112 -12.01 -18.30 -4.22
CA ALA A 112 -12.71 -17.66 -5.32
C ALA A 112 -14.22 -17.47 -5.07
N LYS A 113 -14.80 -18.18 -4.09
CA LYS A 113 -16.23 -18.27 -3.82
C LYS A 113 -16.61 -17.81 -2.40
N SER A 114 -15.63 -17.60 -1.53
CA SER A 114 -15.82 -17.27 -0.11
C SER A 114 -14.96 -16.08 0.29
N ASP A 115 -15.48 -15.22 1.18
CA ASP A 115 -14.73 -14.13 1.81
C ASP A 115 -13.84 -14.61 2.97
N CYS A 116 -13.98 -15.87 3.37
CA CYS A 116 -13.07 -16.57 4.27
C CYS A 116 -12.23 -17.59 3.49
N SER A 117 -10.94 -17.61 3.73
CA SER A 117 -9.96 -18.46 3.05
C SER A 117 -9.14 -19.26 4.06
N GLU A 118 -8.80 -20.50 3.70
CA GLU A 118 -7.78 -21.31 4.37
C GLU A 118 -6.83 -21.83 3.29
N ALA A 119 -5.53 -21.56 3.42
CA ALA A 119 -4.55 -21.98 2.43
C ALA A 119 -3.18 -22.27 3.05
N ILE A 120 -2.50 -23.28 2.53
CA ILE A 120 -1.05 -23.42 2.68
C ILE A 120 -0.40 -22.37 1.77
N ILE A 121 0.28 -21.39 2.36
CA ILE A 121 1.01 -20.36 1.61
C ILE A 121 2.29 -20.97 1.06
N ILE A 122 3.07 -21.66 1.89
CA ILE A 122 4.32 -22.29 1.45
C ILE A 122 4.56 -23.55 2.27
N ASP A 123 5.10 -24.58 1.63
CA ASP A 123 5.55 -25.83 2.25
C ASP A 123 7.01 -26.12 1.87
N GLN A 124 7.54 -27.22 2.42
CA GLN A 124 8.90 -27.71 2.12
C GLN A 124 10.01 -26.69 2.43
N LEU A 125 9.80 -25.82 3.41
CA LEU A 125 10.86 -24.97 3.95
C LEU A 125 11.91 -25.83 4.67
N THR A 126 13.12 -25.30 4.79
CA THR A 126 14.25 -26.01 5.42
C THR A 126 14.04 -26.29 6.91
N GLY A 127 13.15 -25.54 7.56
CA GLY A 127 12.95 -25.55 9.02
C GLY A 127 13.94 -24.69 9.79
N GLU A 128 14.69 -23.83 9.09
CA GLU A 128 15.48 -22.78 9.72
C GLU A 128 14.57 -21.78 10.45
N ASP A 129 14.94 -21.37 11.66
CA ASP A 129 14.21 -20.37 12.43
C ASP A 129 14.35 -18.98 11.78
N ARG A 130 13.36 -18.60 10.98
CA ARG A 130 13.41 -17.44 10.08
C ARG A 130 12.31 -16.43 10.38
N GLU A 131 12.64 -15.15 10.17
CA GLU A 131 11.70 -14.04 10.26
C GLU A 131 10.95 -13.86 8.93
N TYR A 132 9.64 -13.64 9.03
CA TYR A 132 8.73 -13.46 7.92
C TYR A 132 7.89 -12.21 8.14
N ARG A 133 7.47 -11.60 7.04
CA ARG A 133 6.50 -10.50 6.98
C ARG A 133 5.32 -10.93 6.13
N LEU A 134 4.10 -10.82 6.64
CA LEU A 134 2.88 -11.10 5.89
C LEU A 134 2.04 -9.82 5.75
N TYR A 135 2.01 -9.24 4.55
CA TYR A 135 1.14 -8.10 4.26
C TYR A 135 -0.32 -8.51 4.12
N PHE A 136 -1.20 -7.63 4.59
CA PHE A 136 -2.65 -7.80 4.60
C PHE A 136 -3.30 -7.29 3.31
N PRO A 137 -4.58 -7.63 3.04
CA PRO A 137 -5.27 -7.15 1.86
C PRO A 137 -5.32 -5.61 1.79
N VAL A 138 -5.26 -5.05 0.58
CA VAL A 138 -5.19 -3.59 0.36
C VAL A 138 -6.56 -2.95 0.25
N TYR A 139 -7.50 -3.64 -0.41
CA TYR A 139 -8.82 -3.10 -0.77
C TYR A 139 -9.99 -3.79 -0.05
N SER A 140 -9.72 -4.44 1.08
CA SER A 140 -10.74 -4.99 1.97
C SER A 140 -10.39 -4.76 3.44
N GLU A 141 -11.42 -4.78 4.28
CA GLU A 141 -11.29 -4.84 5.73
C GLU A 141 -11.02 -6.30 6.13
N LEU A 142 -9.82 -6.57 6.64
CA LEU A 142 -9.46 -7.86 7.22
C LEU A 142 -10.12 -8.00 8.60
N VAL A 143 -10.85 -9.09 8.83
CA VAL A 143 -11.68 -9.31 10.02
C VAL A 143 -10.95 -10.17 11.04
N ASN A 144 -10.31 -11.24 10.58
CA ASN A 144 -9.52 -12.15 11.39
C ASN A 144 -8.36 -12.71 10.57
N LEU A 145 -7.32 -13.15 11.27
CA LEU A 145 -6.16 -13.78 10.66
C LEU A 145 -5.53 -14.75 11.66
N GLN A 146 -5.35 -15.99 11.22
CA GLN A 146 -4.61 -17.02 11.93
C GLN A 146 -3.46 -17.51 11.06
N LEU A 147 -2.27 -17.65 11.65
CA LEU A 147 -1.12 -18.28 11.02
C LEU A 147 -0.95 -19.71 11.53
N GLY A 148 -0.91 -20.67 10.62
CA GLY A 148 -0.71 -22.08 10.92
C GLY A 148 0.72 -22.52 10.68
N VAL A 149 1.29 -23.22 11.64
CA VAL A 149 2.60 -23.89 11.55
C VAL A 149 2.50 -25.27 12.17
N GLU A 150 3.46 -26.16 11.93
CA GLU A 150 3.46 -27.48 12.59
C GLU A 150 3.53 -27.37 14.11
N GLU A 151 2.88 -28.29 14.85
CA GLU A 151 2.82 -28.26 16.33
C GLU A 151 4.21 -28.21 16.99
N GLU A 152 5.20 -28.87 16.38
CA GLU A 152 6.58 -28.91 16.85
C GLU A 152 7.41 -27.67 16.49
N ALA A 153 6.92 -26.81 15.60
CA ALA A 153 7.64 -25.63 15.14
C ALA A 153 7.55 -24.48 16.16
N THR A 154 8.60 -23.66 16.24
CA THR A 154 8.56 -22.41 17.00
C THR A 154 7.62 -21.42 16.29
N PHE A 155 6.94 -20.56 17.06
CA PHE A 155 6.21 -19.43 16.49
C PHE A 155 6.25 -18.25 17.45
N LYS A 156 6.60 -17.07 16.95
CA LYS A 156 6.58 -15.83 17.71
C LYS A 156 6.22 -14.66 16.80
N ALA A 157 5.09 -14.01 17.05
CA ALA A 157 4.79 -12.72 16.44
C ALA A 157 5.79 -11.66 16.93
N ILE A 158 6.20 -10.78 16.03
CA ILE A 158 7.18 -9.72 16.25
C ILE A 158 6.48 -8.38 16.01
N GLN A 159 6.70 -7.44 16.94
CA GLN A 159 6.35 -6.05 16.71
C GLN A 159 7.58 -5.35 16.14
N PRO A 160 7.53 -4.83 14.90
CA PRO A 160 8.65 -4.12 14.33
C PRO A 160 8.89 -2.82 15.10
N THR A 161 10.16 -2.46 15.25
CA THR A 161 10.57 -1.17 15.81
C THR A 161 11.16 -0.33 14.70
N TYR A 162 10.66 0.90 14.55
CA TYR A 162 11.11 1.83 13.52
C TYR A 162 11.71 3.09 14.14
N ASP A 163 12.87 3.48 13.64
CA ASP A 163 13.53 4.70 14.09
C ASP A 163 12.86 5.95 13.49
N LYS A 164 12.36 5.83 12.24
CA LYS A 164 11.69 6.89 11.50
C LYS A 164 10.32 6.45 11.00
N ARG A 165 9.37 7.38 10.98
CA ARG A 165 7.99 7.19 10.49
C ARG A 165 7.66 8.21 9.41
N ILE A 166 7.20 7.73 8.27
CA ILE A 166 6.87 8.53 7.10
C ILE A 166 5.37 8.36 6.85
N LEU A 167 4.64 9.46 6.98
CA LEU A 167 3.21 9.48 6.73
C LEU A 167 2.94 9.73 5.25
N ILE A 168 2.08 8.92 4.64
CA ILE A 168 1.63 9.13 3.25
C ILE A 168 0.13 9.34 3.25
N TYR A 169 -0.32 10.52 2.84
CA TYR A 169 -1.73 10.78 2.56
C TYR A 169 -1.94 10.84 1.06
N GLY A 170 -2.82 9.99 0.52
CA GLY A 170 -3.01 10.00 -0.91
C GLY A 170 -4.25 9.31 -1.44
N SER A 171 -4.31 9.22 -2.76
CA SER A 171 -5.46 8.70 -3.51
C SER A 171 -5.56 7.16 -3.51
N SER A 172 -6.31 6.59 -4.46
CA SER A 172 -6.32 5.16 -4.75
C SER A 172 -4.94 4.62 -5.14
N ILE A 173 -4.11 5.46 -5.78
CA ILE A 173 -2.75 5.11 -6.17
C ILE A 173 -1.90 4.81 -4.92
N ALA A 174 -1.88 5.73 -3.97
CA ALA A 174 -1.20 5.56 -2.68
C ALA A 174 -1.75 4.38 -1.88
N GLN A 175 -3.07 4.17 -1.91
CA GLN A 175 -3.68 3.02 -1.27
C GLN A 175 -3.12 1.71 -1.84
N GLY A 176 -2.92 1.64 -3.15
CA GLY A 176 -2.27 0.51 -3.83
C GLY A 176 -3.02 -0.01 -5.05
N ALA A 177 -3.89 0.81 -5.66
CA ALA A 177 -4.49 0.49 -6.95
C ALA A 177 -3.50 0.85 -8.09
N SER A 178 -3.05 -0.07 -8.95
CA SER A 178 -3.38 -1.51 -9.05
C SER A 178 -2.14 -2.39 -8.92
N ALA A 179 -1.59 -2.43 -7.70
CA ALA A 179 -0.49 -3.33 -7.37
C ALA A 179 -0.97 -4.77 -7.50
N SER A 180 -0.16 -5.67 -8.06
CA SER A 180 -0.60 -7.04 -8.33
C SER A 180 -0.90 -7.85 -7.06
N ARG A 181 -0.29 -7.47 -5.94
CA ARG A 181 -0.42 -8.10 -4.61
C ARG A 181 -0.06 -7.08 -3.51
N PRO A 182 -0.49 -7.31 -2.25
CA PRO A 182 -0.38 -6.31 -1.20
C PRO A 182 0.98 -5.64 -0.98
N GLY A 183 2.07 -6.42 -0.96
CA GLY A 183 3.41 -5.89 -0.73
C GLY A 183 3.96 -5.08 -1.92
N MET A 184 3.25 -5.03 -3.06
CA MET A 184 3.63 -4.22 -4.22
C MET A 184 3.02 -2.81 -4.22
N ALA A 185 2.16 -2.46 -3.25
CA ALA A 185 1.81 -1.05 -3.05
C ALA A 185 3.07 -0.23 -2.72
N TYR A 186 3.27 0.93 -3.35
CA TYR A 186 4.53 1.69 -3.20
C TYR A 186 4.92 1.98 -1.75
N PRO A 187 4.00 2.25 -0.79
CA PRO A 187 4.40 2.48 0.59
C PRO A 187 5.10 1.26 1.21
N ALA A 188 4.59 0.05 0.92
CA ALA A 188 5.19 -1.20 1.38
C ALA A 188 6.54 -1.48 0.71
N GLN A 189 6.70 -1.11 -0.57
CA GLN A 189 7.98 -1.22 -1.27
C GLN A 189 9.05 -0.29 -0.66
N LEU A 190 8.69 0.97 -0.38
CA LEU A 190 9.58 1.94 0.25
C LEU A 190 9.96 1.52 1.68
N GLU A 191 9.00 1.00 2.45
CA GLU A 191 9.25 0.46 3.80
C GLU A 191 10.34 -0.63 3.79
N ARG A 192 10.21 -1.64 2.91
CA ARG A 192 11.23 -2.70 2.80
C ARG A 192 12.58 -2.17 2.31
N LYS A 193 12.57 -1.11 1.51
CA LYS A 193 13.79 -0.51 0.97
C LYS A 193 14.59 0.26 2.02
N TYR A 194 13.91 1.08 2.83
CA TYR A 194 14.59 1.98 3.77
C TYR A 194 14.61 1.49 5.22
N GLY A 195 13.76 0.53 5.58
CA GLY A 195 13.61 0.09 6.97
C GLY A 195 12.95 1.15 7.88
N TYR A 196 12.23 2.12 7.30
CA TYR A 196 11.41 3.09 8.01
C TYR A 196 9.93 2.69 7.94
N GLU A 197 9.11 3.14 8.89
CA GLU A 197 7.67 2.88 8.85
C GLU A 197 7.00 3.78 7.82
N PHE A 198 6.45 3.23 6.74
CA PHE A 198 5.66 4.00 5.77
C PHE A 198 4.16 3.80 6.03
N LEU A 199 3.55 4.78 6.68
CA LEU A 199 2.14 4.77 7.03
C LEU A 199 1.27 5.08 5.81
N ASN A 200 0.69 4.04 5.21
CA ASN A 200 -0.18 4.20 4.05
C ASN A 200 -1.56 4.72 4.47
N TYR A 201 -1.79 6.03 4.42
CA TYR A 201 -3.09 6.69 4.54
C TYR A 201 -3.66 7.07 3.15
N GLY A 202 -3.59 6.13 2.20
CA GLY A 202 -4.28 6.23 0.92
C GLY A 202 -5.79 5.97 1.04
N PHE A 203 -6.62 6.89 0.56
CA PHE A 203 -8.09 6.79 0.58
C PHE A 203 -8.66 6.88 -0.84
N GLY A 204 -8.85 5.72 -1.48
CA GLY A 204 -9.38 5.60 -2.84
C GLY A 204 -10.63 6.43 -3.09
N GLY A 205 -10.54 7.33 -4.07
CA GLY A 205 -11.64 8.22 -4.48
C GLY A 205 -11.99 9.33 -3.47
N SER A 206 -11.29 9.39 -2.33
CA SER A 206 -11.74 10.14 -1.15
C SER A 206 -10.67 11.02 -0.50
N ALA A 207 -9.44 11.03 -1.01
CA ALA A 207 -8.41 11.94 -0.49
C ALA A 207 -8.54 13.33 -1.13
N LYS A 208 -9.35 14.21 -0.53
CA LYS A 208 -9.68 15.53 -1.09
C LYS A 208 -9.31 16.72 -0.21
N MET A 209 -8.27 16.54 0.61
CA MET A 209 -7.74 17.54 1.55
C MET A 209 -8.80 18.10 2.50
N GLU A 210 -9.69 17.25 3.00
CA GLU A 210 -10.71 17.66 3.98
C GLU A 210 -10.09 18.03 5.34
N GLU A 211 -10.61 19.05 6.01
CA GLU A 211 -10.11 19.49 7.32
C GLU A 211 -10.17 18.41 8.40
N THR A 212 -11.20 17.56 8.36
CA THR A 212 -11.34 16.43 9.29
C THR A 212 -10.27 15.37 9.05
N VAL A 213 -9.81 15.22 7.80
CA VAL A 213 -8.67 14.35 7.45
C VAL A 213 -7.35 14.98 7.91
N ALA A 214 -7.15 16.28 7.70
CA ALA A 214 -5.98 16.99 8.24
C ALA A 214 -5.85 16.78 9.76
N THR A 215 -6.97 16.88 10.48
CA THR A 215 -7.04 16.65 11.94
C THR A 215 -6.67 15.20 12.31
N LEU A 216 -7.22 14.21 11.59
CA LEU A 216 -6.86 12.79 11.77
C LEU A 216 -5.34 12.59 11.61
N LEU A 217 -4.76 13.12 10.54
CA LEU A 217 -3.35 12.92 10.21
C LEU A 217 -2.43 13.67 11.18
N ALA A 218 -2.85 14.85 11.64
CA ALA A 218 -2.10 15.65 12.61
C ALA A 218 -1.99 14.98 13.99
N ASP A 219 -2.91 14.07 14.31
CA ASP A 219 -2.93 13.31 15.57
C ASP A 219 -2.02 12.08 15.57
N ILE A 220 -1.47 11.70 14.40
CA ILE A 220 -0.56 10.57 14.29
C ILE A 220 0.75 10.92 15.01
N PRO A 221 1.16 10.16 16.04
CA PRO A 221 2.33 10.52 16.84
C PRO A 221 3.63 10.26 16.07
N LYS A 222 4.65 11.11 16.32
CA LYS A 222 6.04 10.90 15.86
C LYS A 222 6.17 10.70 14.34
N VAL A 223 5.62 11.61 13.54
CA VAL A 223 5.86 11.61 12.08
C VAL A 223 7.14 12.39 11.79
N ASP A 224 8.11 11.77 11.13
CA ASP A 224 9.40 12.37 10.77
C ASP A 224 9.38 13.01 9.36
N LEU A 225 8.47 12.57 8.49
CA LEU A 225 8.24 13.14 7.15
C LEU A 225 6.78 12.90 6.75
N PHE A 226 6.15 13.90 6.14
CA PHE A 226 4.79 13.78 5.62
C PHE A 226 4.77 13.94 4.08
N ILE A 227 4.22 12.96 3.38
CA ILE A 227 4.05 12.96 1.92
C ILE A 227 2.56 13.17 1.60
N MET A 228 2.28 14.23 0.84
CA MET A 228 0.97 14.57 0.29
C MET A 228 0.90 14.17 -1.20
N ASP A 229 0.29 13.02 -1.47
CA ASP A 229 0.03 12.42 -2.80
C ASP A 229 -1.49 12.32 -3.07
N CYS A 230 -2.19 13.43 -2.84
CA CYS A 230 -3.66 13.49 -2.74
C CYS A 230 -4.35 14.25 -3.89
N VAL A 231 -3.60 14.74 -4.87
CA VAL A 231 -4.14 15.48 -6.02
C VAL A 231 -5.16 14.67 -6.85
N PRO A 232 -4.98 13.35 -7.12
CA PRO A 232 -5.82 12.63 -8.08
C PRO A 232 -7.34 12.63 -7.77
N ASN A 233 -7.75 12.81 -6.51
CA ASN A 233 -9.17 12.81 -6.15
C ASN A 233 -9.78 14.21 -5.97
N SER A 234 -8.95 15.26 -5.91
CA SER A 234 -9.38 16.63 -5.64
C SER A 234 -9.68 17.37 -6.94
N SER A 235 -10.79 18.07 -7.05
CA SER A 235 -11.00 19.03 -8.14
C SER A 235 -10.04 20.23 -8.05
N VAL A 236 -9.89 20.99 -9.12
CA VAL A 236 -9.08 22.23 -9.14
C VAL A 236 -9.53 23.20 -8.04
N GLU A 237 -10.84 23.36 -7.88
CA GLU A 237 -11.41 24.24 -6.86
C GLU A 237 -11.12 23.72 -5.45
N GLU A 238 -11.24 22.41 -5.21
CA GLU A 238 -10.89 21.84 -3.90
C GLU A 238 -9.40 22.00 -3.59
N ILE A 239 -8.51 21.85 -4.57
CA ILE A 239 -7.08 22.12 -4.39
C ILE A 239 -6.85 23.56 -3.96
N LYS A 240 -7.43 24.52 -4.70
CA LYS A 240 -7.31 25.94 -4.41
C LYS A 240 -7.87 26.32 -3.04
N GLN A 241 -9.02 25.77 -2.67
CA GLN A 241 -9.70 26.15 -1.44
C GLN A 241 -9.10 25.47 -0.19
N ARG A 242 -8.55 24.26 -0.33
CA ARG A 242 -8.23 23.42 0.84
C ARG A 242 -6.75 23.26 1.13
N THR A 243 -5.85 23.41 0.16
CA THR A 243 -4.42 23.08 0.37
C THR A 243 -3.80 23.87 1.52
N ALA A 244 -3.95 25.21 1.53
CA ALA A 244 -3.38 26.04 2.58
C ALA A 244 -3.98 25.75 3.97
N ALA A 245 -5.31 25.56 4.05
CA ALA A 245 -6.00 25.22 5.29
C ALA A 245 -5.57 23.85 5.83
N PHE A 246 -5.42 22.86 4.95
CA PHE A 246 -4.97 21.52 5.29
C PHE A 246 -3.54 21.54 5.86
N VAL A 247 -2.61 22.21 5.19
CA VAL A 247 -1.22 22.37 5.66
C VAL A 247 -1.19 23.10 7.00
N ALA A 248 -1.93 24.21 7.14
CA ALA A 248 -2.01 24.96 8.39
C ALA A 248 -2.55 24.11 9.55
N LEU A 249 -3.60 23.32 9.32
CA LEU A 249 -4.17 22.41 10.34
C LEU A 249 -3.16 21.34 10.77
N TYR A 250 -2.46 20.72 9.81
CA TYR A 250 -1.43 19.73 10.13
C TYR A 250 -0.29 20.34 10.95
N ARG A 251 0.19 21.52 10.55
CA ARG A 251 1.29 22.26 11.20
C ARG A 251 0.98 22.68 12.63
N LYS A 252 -0.29 22.87 13.01
CA LYS A 252 -0.66 23.20 14.41
C LYS A 252 -0.12 22.19 15.43
N LYS A 253 -0.02 20.92 15.06
CA LYS A 253 0.53 19.85 15.92
C LYS A 253 1.93 19.41 15.50
N ASN A 254 2.28 19.64 14.25
CA ASN A 254 3.52 19.15 13.64
C ASN A 254 4.29 20.31 12.98
N PRO A 255 4.75 21.32 13.76
CA PRO A 255 5.28 22.57 13.21
C PRO A 255 6.52 22.37 12.34
N ASP A 256 7.38 21.39 12.67
CA ASP A 256 8.69 21.23 12.02
C ASP A 256 8.75 20.08 11.01
N VAL A 257 7.75 19.19 11.00
CA VAL A 257 7.76 17.97 10.15
C VAL A 257 7.87 18.34 8.67
N PRO A 258 8.90 17.90 7.93
CA PRO A 258 8.99 18.17 6.50
C PRO A 258 7.78 17.62 5.75
N ILE A 259 7.20 18.42 4.85
CA ILE A 259 6.06 18.04 4.01
C ILE A 259 6.51 18.00 2.56
N VAL A 260 6.25 16.88 1.88
CA VAL A 260 6.53 16.67 0.45
C VAL A 260 5.22 16.65 -0.31
N MET A 261 5.06 17.58 -1.24
CA MET A 261 3.90 17.68 -2.12
C MET A 261 4.22 17.01 -3.45
N ILE A 262 3.44 15.98 -3.81
CA ILE A 262 3.60 15.23 -5.05
C ILE A 262 2.42 15.56 -5.98
N PRO A 263 2.66 15.99 -7.24
CA PRO A 263 1.58 16.20 -8.20
C PRO A 263 0.85 14.90 -8.54
N SER A 264 -0.35 15.00 -9.14
CA SER A 264 -0.98 13.82 -9.73
C SER A 264 -0.11 13.28 -10.85
N VAL A 265 -0.10 11.95 -10.99
CA VAL A 265 0.33 11.30 -12.22
C VAL A 265 -0.45 11.87 -13.42
N ILE A 266 0.21 11.97 -14.57
CA ILE A 266 -0.49 12.14 -15.84
C ILE A 266 -1.24 10.83 -16.10
N ARG A 267 -2.54 10.94 -16.37
CA ARG A 267 -3.38 9.77 -16.65
C ARG A 267 -3.33 9.47 -18.13
N GLU A 268 -2.99 8.25 -18.51
CA GLU A 268 -2.89 7.85 -19.92
C GLU A 268 -4.20 8.05 -20.67
N VAL A 269 -5.34 7.82 -20.02
CA VAL A 269 -6.67 8.11 -20.61
C VAL A 269 -6.81 9.59 -21.03
N GLY A 270 -6.10 10.50 -20.36
CA GLY A 270 -6.11 11.93 -20.63
C GLY A 270 -5.43 12.33 -21.94
N TYR A 271 -4.64 11.45 -22.55
CA TYR A 271 -4.05 11.70 -23.87
C TYR A 271 -5.15 11.75 -24.95
N PHE A 272 -6.07 10.79 -24.92
CA PHE A 272 -7.18 10.72 -25.88
C PHE A 272 -8.45 11.43 -25.39
N ASN A 273 -8.68 11.46 -24.08
CA ASN A 273 -9.77 12.21 -23.48
C ASN A 273 -9.30 13.60 -23.05
N THR A 274 -9.46 14.57 -23.94
CA THR A 274 -8.98 15.95 -23.75
C THR A 274 -9.58 16.63 -22.52
N ILE A 275 -10.81 16.29 -22.12
CA ILE A 275 -11.45 16.83 -20.89
C ILE A 275 -10.71 16.32 -19.65
N ILE A 276 -10.39 15.02 -19.60
CA ILE A 276 -9.61 14.45 -18.49
C ILE A 276 -8.19 15.00 -18.49
N GLY A 277 -7.54 15.06 -19.65
CA GLY A 277 -6.18 15.61 -19.80
C GLY A 277 -6.09 17.04 -19.29
N GLN A 278 -6.96 17.93 -19.77
CA GLN A 278 -7.02 19.33 -19.32
C GLN A 278 -7.28 19.45 -17.81
N ARG A 279 -8.17 18.60 -17.26
CA ARG A 279 -8.43 18.59 -15.83
C ARG A 279 -7.19 18.20 -15.02
N VAL A 280 -6.45 17.16 -15.41
CA VAL A 280 -5.23 16.71 -14.71
C VAL A 280 -4.15 17.78 -14.77
N MET A 281 -3.95 18.39 -15.94
CA MET A 281 -3.03 19.53 -16.08
C MET A 281 -3.41 20.69 -15.14
N ALA A 282 -4.69 21.08 -15.13
CA ALA A 282 -5.18 22.15 -14.26
C ALA A 282 -5.05 21.81 -12.76
N GLN A 283 -5.28 20.55 -12.37
CA GLN A 283 -5.07 20.07 -11.00
C GLN A 283 -3.60 20.25 -10.58
N ASN A 284 -2.66 19.78 -11.40
CA ASN A 284 -1.23 19.88 -11.10
C ASN A 284 -0.73 21.33 -11.08
N GLN A 285 -1.17 22.14 -12.05
CA GLN A 285 -0.86 23.58 -12.08
C GLN A 285 -1.39 24.29 -10.84
N GLN A 286 -2.63 24.02 -10.42
CA GLN A 286 -3.17 24.63 -9.21
C GLN A 286 -2.42 24.16 -7.96
N PHE A 287 -2.08 22.88 -7.85
CA PHE A 287 -1.33 22.37 -6.70
C PHE A 287 0.06 22.98 -6.58
N LYS A 288 0.75 23.21 -7.71
CA LYS A 288 2.04 23.94 -7.75
C LYS A 288 1.87 25.40 -7.32
N LYS A 289 0.81 26.08 -7.78
CA LYS A 289 0.51 27.45 -7.33
C LYS A 289 0.27 27.54 -5.82
N GLU A 290 -0.46 26.59 -5.25
CA GLU A 290 -0.67 26.55 -3.79
C GLU A 290 0.63 26.31 -3.03
N TYR A 291 1.50 25.42 -3.51
CA TYR A 291 2.85 25.25 -2.96
C TYR A 291 3.64 26.56 -2.98
N GLU A 292 3.74 27.23 -4.13
CA GLU A 292 4.47 28.48 -4.30
C GLU A 292 3.91 29.59 -3.41
N ALA A 293 2.58 29.68 -3.28
CA ALA A 293 1.93 30.65 -2.39
C ALA A 293 2.27 30.39 -0.92
N LEU A 294 2.32 29.13 -0.48
CA LEU A 294 2.72 28.77 0.90
C LEU A 294 4.20 29.12 1.16
N ILE A 295 5.09 28.90 0.19
CA ILE A 295 6.50 29.33 0.29
C ILE A 295 6.60 30.86 0.40
N GLN A 296 5.86 31.61 -0.41
CA GLN A 296 5.83 33.08 -0.35
C GLN A 296 5.28 33.61 0.99
N GLN A 297 4.36 32.88 1.61
CA GLN A 297 3.85 33.17 2.97
C GLN A 297 4.85 32.77 4.08
N GLY A 298 6.00 32.20 3.73
CA GLY A 298 7.05 31.85 4.67
C GLY A 298 6.88 30.47 5.33
N VAL A 299 6.01 29.61 4.81
CA VAL A 299 5.86 28.23 5.32
C VAL A 299 7.17 27.47 5.09
N GLN A 300 7.78 27.03 6.19
CA GLN A 300 9.06 26.33 6.18
C GLN A 300 8.89 24.82 5.97
N ASN A 301 10.00 24.13 5.65
CA ASN A 301 10.08 22.67 5.50
C ASN A 301 8.99 22.09 4.56
N LEU A 302 8.69 22.80 3.48
CA LEU A 302 7.75 22.39 2.45
C LEU A 302 8.51 22.16 1.14
N HIS A 303 8.34 20.98 0.56
CA HIS A 303 9.07 20.51 -0.61
C HIS A 303 8.08 20.09 -1.70
N TYR A 304 8.45 20.26 -2.96
CA TYR A 304 7.64 19.86 -4.11
C TYR A 304 8.42 18.93 -5.02
N VAL A 305 7.79 17.84 -5.46
CA VAL A 305 8.39 16.92 -6.44
C VAL A 305 8.12 17.47 -7.84
N ASP A 306 9.10 18.19 -8.39
CA ASP A 306 9.02 18.79 -9.72
C ASP A 306 9.52 17.80 -10.79
N VAL A 307 8.67 16.82 -11.09
CA VAL A 307 8.90 15.82 -12.14
C VAL A 307 7.78 15.84 -13.16
N GLU A 308 8.14 15.76 -14.44
CA GLU A 308 7.17 15.80 -15.54
C GLU A 308 6.40 14.47 -15.67
N TYR A 309 7.11 13.35 -15.51
CA TYR A 309 6.55 12.01 -15.71
C TYR A 309 6.84 11.10 -14.50
N LEU A 310 5.80 10.80 -13.72
CA LEU A 310 5.89 9.85 -12.60
C LEU A 310 5.84 8.38 -13.06
N LEU A 311 5.30 8.07 -14.24
CA LEU A 311 5.05 6.69 -14.68
C LEU A 311 5.88 6.28 -15.91
N GLY A 312 6.94 7.04 -16.21
CA GLY A 312 7.73 6.90 -17.44
C GLY A 312 7.05 7.56 -18.64
N THR A 313 7.59 7.30 -19.83
CA THR A 313 7.20 8.01 -21.08
C THR A 313 6.72 7.07 -22.19
N ASP A 314 6.58 5.77 -21.93
CA ASP A 314 6.15 4.78 -22.93
C ASP A 314 4.65 4.45 -22.86
N HIS A 315 3.92 5.06 -21.91
CA HIS A 315 2.48 4.93 -21.71
C HIS A 315 1.98 3.57 -21.19
N GLU A 316 2.88 2.67 -20.78
CA GLU A 316 2.55 1.30 -20.35
C GLU A 316 2.38 1.16 -18.82
N GLY A 317 2.48 2.28 -18.09
CA GLY A 317 2.56 2.29 -16.63
C GLY A 317 1.26 1.97 -15.90
N THR A 318 0.11 1.82 -16.57
CA THR A 318 -1.21 1.73 -15.93
C THR A 318 -2.05 0.55 -16.41
N SER A 319 -2.95 0.04 -15.57
CA SER A 319 -3.83 -1.07 -15.92
C SER A 319 -5.13 -0.62 -16.61
N ASP A 320 -5.56 0.61 -16.37
CA ASP A 320 -6.86 1.15 -16.79
C ASP A 320 -6.78 2.60 -17.31
N GLY A 321 -5.56 3.09 -17.58
CA GLY A 321 -5.31 4.47 -17.97
C GLY A 321 -5.23 5.46 -16.79
N VAL A 322 -5.33 4.99 -15.54
CA VAL A 322 -5.28 5.82 -14.32
C VAL A 322 -4.38 5.21 -13.25
N HIS A 323 -4.57 3.93 -12.94
CA HIS A 323 -3.97 3.26 -11.80
C HIS A 323 -2.67 2.56 -12.21
N PRO A 324 -1.54 2.84 -11.54
CA PRO A 324 -0.27 2.20 -11.85
C PRO A 324 -0.32 0.68 -11.69
N THR A 325 0.29 -0.04 -12.64
CA THR A 325 0.67 -1.45 -12.45
C THR A 325 1.93 -1.54 -11.58
N ASP A 326 2.44 -2.74 -11.32
CA ASP A 326 3.74 -2.91 -10.65
C ASP A 326 4.88 -2.18 -11.41
N LEU A 327 4.83 -2.17 -12.74
CA LEU A 327 5.77 -1.40 -13.58
C LEU A 327 5.62 0.10 -13.34
N GLY A 328 4.38 0.60 -13.32
CA GLY A 328 4.10 2.00 -13.01
C GLY A 328 4.55 2.40 -11.61
N PHE A 329 4.33 1.56 -10.60
CA PHE A 329 4.81 1.81 -9.24
C PHE A 329 6.34 1.80 -9.14
N ALA A 330 7.03 0.89 -9.85
CA ALA A 330 8.49 0.91 -9.90
C ALA A 330 9.02 2.24 -10.43
N ARG A 331 8.45 2.74 -11.54
CA ARG A 331 8.80 4.04 -12.12
C ARG A 331 8.44 5.21 -11.23
N TRP A 332 7.28 5.15 -10.57
CA TRP A 332 6.88 6.16 -9.59
C TRP A 332 7.91 6.25 -8.46
N ILE A 333 8.36 5.10 -7.95
CA ILE A 333 9.39 5.05 -6.90
C ILE A 333 10.70 5.63 -7.44
N GLU A 334 11.15 5.25 -8.63
CA GLU A 334 12.39 5.78 -9.24
C GLU A 334 12.33 7.30 -9.43
N ALA A 335 11.18 7.85 -9.84
CA ALA A 335 10.99 9.29 -10.03
C ALA A 335 10.96 10.07 -8.70
N VAL A 336 10.33 9.51 -7.66
CA VAL A 336 10.15 10.20 -6.37
C VAL A 336 11.34 10.02 -5.44
N GLN A 337 12.04 8.89 -5.52
CA GLN A 337 13.12 8.51 -4.62
C GLN A 337 14.21 9.59 -4.43
N PRO A 338 14.77 10.19 -5.49
CA PRO A 338 15.80 11.22 -5.33
C PRO A 338 15.32 12.41 -4.48
N HIS A 339 14.04 12.77 -4.59
CA HIS A 339 13.46 13.88 -3.84
C HIS A 339 13.30 13.56 -2.35
N ILE A 340 12.94 12.32 -2.00
CA ILE A 340 12.79 11.92 -0.60
C ILE A 340 14.14 11.58 0.07
N GLU A 341 15.11 11.03 -0.68
CA GLU A 341 16.43 10.67 -0.14
C GLU A 341 17.24 11.89 0.30
N VAL A 342 17.15 13.01 -0.42
CA VAL A 342 17.76 14.28 0.00
C VAL A 342 17.18 14.74 1.34
N LEU A 343 15.90 14.48 1.60
CA LEU A 343 15.26 14.81 2.87
C LEU A 343 15.68 13.84 3.96
N PHE A 344 15.83 12.55 3.66
CA PHE A 344 16.39 11.59 4.63
C PHE A 344 17.79 12.03 5.06
N GLN A 345 18.68 12.37 4.14
CA GLN A 345 20.03 12.85 4.49
C GLN A 345 20.02 14.14 5.32
N ARG A 346 19.00 14.98 5.15
CA ARG A 346 18.89 16.28 5.83
C ARG A 346 18.26 16.18 7.22
N TYR A 347 17.27 15.31 7.40
CA TYR A 347 16.43 15.27 8.59
C TYR A 347 16.59 13.99 9.41
N PHE A 348 17.15 12.92 8.84
CA PHE A 348 17.30 11.61 9.48
C PHE A 348 18.76 11.35 9.82
#